data_AF-A0A7W0WBV5-F1
#
_entry.id   AF-A0A7W0WBV5-F1
#
_cell.length_a   1.000
_cell.length_b   1.000
_cell.length_c   1.000
_cell.angle_alpha   90.00
_cell.angle_beta   90.00
_cell.angle_gamma   90.00
#
_symmetry.space_group_name_H-M   'P 1'
#
loop_
_entity.id
_entity.type
_entity.pdbx_description
1 polymer ?
#
loop_
_entity_poly.entity_id
_entity_poly.type
_entity_poly.pdbx_seq_one_letter_code
_entity_poly.pdbx_strand_id
1 'polypeptide(L)'
;GDSVQALKAGIMEIPDVIAINKMDHPAAKTMLNEVRSILSLDRERAWRPPIILTEATRGENVEELWSKVEAHRAFLESEGELEERRRRNLAGEVFAVASSRAKSPLQAAVADDAELRRLLDEVQARRLDPLSAVREILEQVYGIDDGTSPDTH
;
A
#
# COMPACT_ATOMS: atom_id res chain seq x y z
N GLY A 1 3.46 21.92 24.99
CA GLY A 1 4.24 21.11 25.94
C GLY A 1 4.00 19.64 25.66
N ASP A 2 2.81 19.15 25.98
CA ASP A 2 2.45 17.72 25.89
C ASP A 2 2.48 17.11 24.49
N SER A 3 1.97 17.79 23.46
CA SER A 3 1.87 17.22 22.12
C SER A 3 3.24 16.94 21.48
N VAL A 4 4.25 17.76 21.80
CA VAL A 4 5.63 17.60 21.30
C VAL A 4 6.36 16.51 22.06
N GLN A 5 6.10 16.34 23.36
CA GLN A 5 6.67 15.23 24.14
C GLN A 5 6.05 13.88 23.75
N ALA A 6 4.77 13.83 23.41
CA ALA A 6 4.12 12.63 22.88
C ALA A 6 4.65 12.24 21.49
N LEU A 7 4.98 13.21 20.62
CA LEU A 7 5.68 12.94 19.36
C LEU A 7 7.10 12.43 19.61
N LYS A 8 7.80 12.98 20.60
CA LYS A 8 9.17 12.58 20.97
C LYS A 8 9.25 11.20 21.63
N ALA A 9 8.23 10.78 22.36
CA ALA A 9 8.18 9.48 23.02
C ALA A 9 7.61 8.42 22.07
N GLY A 10 8.48 7.65 21.40
CA GLY A 10 8.11 6.44 20.69
C GLY A 10 7.65 6.59 19.23
N ILE A 11 6.93 7.66 18.86
CA ILE A 11 6.39 7.76 17.49
C ILE A 11 7.45 8.24 16.50
N MET A 12 8.25 9.26 16.87
CA MET A 12 9.31 9.81 16.02
C MET A 12 10.53 8.90 15.85
N GLU A 13 10.56 7.77 16.56
CA GLU A 13 11.62 6.78 16.44
C GLU A 13 11.37 5.79 15.29
N ILE A 14 10.13 5.72 14.79
CA ILE A 14 9.68 4.75 13.79
C ILE A 14 9.82 5.20 12.33
N PRO A 15 9.63 6.49 11.94
CA PRO A 15 9.41 6.82 10.55
C PRO A 15 10.68 6.71 9.73
N ASP A 16 10.56 6.08 8.56
CA ASP A 16 11.62 5.98 7.57
C ASP A 16 11.61 7.13 6.56
N VAL A 17 10.44 7.72 6.33
CA VAL A 17 10.18 8.91 5.52
C VAL A 17 9.05 9.69 6.19
N ILE A 18 9.18 11.02 6.25
CA ILE A 18 8.18 11.90 6.89
C ILE A 18 7.58 12.82 5.84
N ALA A 19 6.26 12.80 5.73
CA ALA A 19 5.51 13.77 4.92
C ALA A 19 4.78 14.76 5.83
N ILE A 20 4.93 16.06 5.55
CA ILE A 20 4.13 17.12 6.17
C ILE A 20 3.25 17.71 5.07
N ASN A 21 1.97 17.41 5.13
CA ASN A 21 0.98 17.83 4.13
C ASN A 21 0.43 19.23 4.45
N LYS A 22 -0.22 19.85 3.45
CA LYS A 22 -0.70 21.25 3.47
C LYS A 22 0.45 22.24 3.58
N MET A 23 1.42 22.12 2.67
CA MET A 23 2.63 22.94 2.70
C MET A 23 2.39 24.44 2.54
N ASP A 24 1.23 24.84 2.02
CA ASP A 24 0.74 26.21 1.96
C ASP A 24 0.31 26.76 3.34
N HIS A 25 -0.04 25.87 4.27
CA HIS A 25 -0.50 26.25 5.59
C HIS A 25 0.68 26.72 6.46
N PRO A 26 0.57 27.86 7.16
CA PRO A 26 1.67 28.41 7.98
C PRO A 26 2.21 27.43 9.03
N ALA A 27 1.35 26.56 9.57
CA ALA A 27 1.74 25.54 10.55
C ALA A 27 2.67 24.45 9.99
N ALA A 28 2.68 24.21 8.66
CA ALA A 28 3.55 23.19 8.06
C ALA A 28 5.04 23.54 8.25
N LYS A 29 5.38 24.82 8.15
CA LYS A 29 6.75 25.31 8.39
C LYS A 29 7.15 25.18 9.86
N THR A 30 6.21 25.41 10.78
CA THR A 30 6.43 25.19 12.22
C THR A 30 6.70 23.71 12.50
N MET A 31 5.85 22.81 11.99
CA MET A 31 6.04 21.36 12.12
C MET A 31 7.37 20.88 11.52
N LEU A 32 7.76 21.40 10.35
CA LEU A 32 9.04 21.05 9.72
C LEU A 32 10.22 21.32 10.65
N ASN A 33 10.24 22.48 11.31
CA ASN A 33 11.32 22.86 12.21
C ASN A 33 11.31 22.00 13.48
N GLU A 34 10.13 21.69 14.03
CA GLU A 34 9.99 20.81 15.19
C GLU A 34 10.50 19.40 14.89
N VAL A 35 10.06 18.81 13.77
CA VAL A 35 10.49 17.48 13.31
C VAL A 35 12.00 17.44 13.07
N ARG A 36 12.57 18.46 12.42
CA ARG A 36 14.02 18.58 12.21
C ARG A 36 14.78 18.63 13.53
N SER A 37 14.29 19.40 14.49
CA SER A 37 14.92 19.50 15.81
C SER A 37 14.92 18.15 16.52
N ILE A 38 13.84 17.39 16.43
CA ILE A 38 13.73 16.05 17.04
C ILE A 38 14.69 15.07 16.37
N LEU A 39 14.69 14.98 15.04
CA LEU A 39 15.58 14.07 14.30
C LEU A 39 17.07 14.42 14.49
N SER A 40 17.41 15.69 14.75
CA SER A 40 18.82 16.09 14.97
C SER A 40 19.42 15.53 16.26
N LEU A 41 18.59 15.03 17.17
CA LEU A 41 19.00 14.40 18.43
C LEU A 41 19.42 12.94 18.22
N ASP A 42 18.94 12.28 17.17
CA ASP A 42 19.25 10.88 16.86
C ASP A 42 20.33 10.82 15.77
N ARG A 43 21.59 10.77 16.22
CA ARG A 43 22.76 10.89 15.33
C ARG A 43 23.29 9.57 14.80
N GLU A 44 22.82 8.43 15.32
CA GLU A 44 23.43 7.11 15.09
C GLU A 44 22.69 6.24 14.07
N ARG A 45 21.56 6.71 13.51
CA ARG A 45 20.86 5.96 12.45
C ARG A 45 21.66 5.88 11.15
N ALA A 46 21.73 4.66 10.59
CA ALA A 46 22.29 4.40 9.27
C ALA A 46 21.47 5.07 8.14
N TRP A 47 20.13 5.11 8.28
CA TRP A 47 19.24 5.90 7.43
C TRP A 47 18.69 7.11 8.18
N ARG A 48 18.82 8.30 7.56
CA ARG A 48 18.19 9.52 8.07
C ARG A 48 16.87 9.77 7.35
N PRO A 49 15.72 9.71 8.06
CA PRO A 49 14.42 9.90 7.44
C PRO A 49 14.33 11.28 6.77
N PRO A 50 14.09 11.35 5.44
CA PRO A 50 13.85 12.62 4.78
C PRO A 50 12.48 13.18 5.16
N ILE A 51 12.37 14.50 5.22
CA ILE A 51 11.13 15.21 5.50
C ILE A 51 10.71 15.97 4.25
N ILE A 52 9.54 15.64 3.69
CA ILE A 52 9.00 16.24 2.47
C ILE A 52 7.73 17.03 2.79
N LEU A 53 7.70 18.29 2.36
CA LEU A 53 6.49 19.11 2.38
C LEU A 53 5.64 18.76 1.16
N THR A 54 4.35 18.51 1.35
CA THR A 54 3.43 18.10 0.27
C THR A 54 2.16 18.94 0.27
N GLU A 55 1.51 19.03 -0.89
CA GLU A 55 0.10 19.42 -1.00
C GLU A 55 -0.65 18.33 -1.76
N ALA A 56 -1.18 17.37 -0.99
CA ALA A 56 -1.80 16.17 -1.53
C ALA A 56 -2.99 16.46 -2.44
N THR A 57 -3.77 17.52 -2.16
CA THR A 57 -4.96 17.84 -2.98
C THR A 57 -4.61 18.39 -4.35
N ARG A 58 -3.41 18.97 -4.49
CA ARG A 58 -2.87 19.51 -5.75
C ARG A 58 -1.82 18.60 -6.37
N GLY A 59 -1.46 17.51 -5.71
CA GLY A 59 -0.41 16.57 -6.13
C GLY A 59 1.01 17.12 -6.02
N GLU A 60 1.22 18.24 -5.32
CA GLU A 60 2.55 18.87 -5.25
C GLU A 60 3.47 18.08 -4.31
N ASN A 61 4.69 17.81 -4.78
CA ASN A 61 5.75 17.04 -4.12
C ASN A 61 5.38 15.59 -3.73
N VAL A 62 4.25 15.06 -4.23
CA VAL A 62 3.88 13.65 -4.04
C VAL A 62 4.88 12.72 -4.74
N GLU A 63 5.32 13.09 -5.94
CA GLU A 63 6.37 12.36 -6.66
C GLU A 63 7.72 12.40 -5.94
N GLU A 64 8.07 13.54 -5.35
CA GLU A 64 9.30 13.66 -4.55
C GLU A 64 9.22 12.78 -3.30
N LEU A 65 8.07 12.76 -2.62
CA LEU A 65 7.83 11.88 -1.48
C LEU A 65 7.99 10.41 -1.89
N TRP A 66 7.39 10.01 -3.02
CA TRP A 66 7.49 8.64 -3.54
C TRP A 66 8.95 8.25 -3.83
N SER A 67 9.71 9.13 -4.49
CA SER A 67 11.13 8.91 -4.74
C SER A 67 11.94 8.67 -3.45
N LYS A 68 11.60 9.33 -2.33
CA LYS A 68 12.25 9.09 -1.04
C LYS A 68 11.89 7.74 -0.41
N VAL A 69 10.66 7.28 -0.61
CA VAL A 69 10.25 5.94 -0.20
C VAL A 69 11.02 4.88 -0.99
N GLU A 70 11.18 5.06 -2.30
CA GLU A 70 12.00 4.19 -3.14
C GLU A 70 13.47 4.21 -2.74
N ALA A 71 14.02 5.38 -2.40
CA ALA A 71 15.39 5.50 -1.93
C ALA A 71 15.60 4.76 -0.59
N HIS A 72 14.65 4.83 0.34
CA HIS A 72 14.71 4.06 1.59
C HIS A 72 14.63 2.55 1.32
N ARG A 73 13.75 2.13 0.41
CA ARG A 73 13.65 0.74 -0.02
C ARG A 73 14.98 0.25 -0.60
N ALA A 74 15.60 1.03 -1.48
CA ALA A 74 16.90 0.70 -2.07
C ALA A 74 18.01 0.62 -1.01
N PHE A 75 17.98 1.49 0.00
CA PHE A 75 18.89 1.45 1.13
C PHE A 75 18.76 0.13 1.92
N LEU A 76 17.54 -0.25 2.31
CA LEU A 76 17.27 -1.53 2.98
C LEU A 76 17.59 -2.77 2.13
N GLU A 77 17.59 -2.62 0.81
CA GLU A 77 17.97 -3.68 -0.13
C GLU A 77 19.49 -3.80 -0.30
N SER A 78 20.21 -2.68 -0.19
CA SER A 78 21.67 -2.61 -0.31
C SER A 78 22.41 -3.17 0.91
N GLU A 79 21.79 -3.18 2.09
CA GLU A 79 22.40 -3.72 3.32
C GLU A 79 22.40 -5.27 3.41
N GLY A 80 21.86 -6.04 2.43
CA GLY A 80 21.94 -7.51 2.54
C GLY A 80 21.59 -8.46 1.38
N GLU A 81 20.75 -8.17 0.38
CA GLU A 81 20.20 -9.25 -0.50
C GLU A 81 19.78 -8.78 -1.93
N LEU A 82 20.63 -8.04 -2.62
CA LEU A 82 20.24 -7.29 -3.83
C LEU A 82 19.62 -8.12 -4.98
N GLU A 83 20.11 -9.32 -5.30
CA GLU A 83 19.61 -10.05 -6.49
C GLU A 83 18.43 -11.02 -6.24
N GLU A 84 18.34 -11.58 -5.03
CA GLU A 84 17.19 -12.41 -4.65
C GLU A 84 15.93 -11.55 -4.46
N ARG A 85 16.09 -10.36 -3.89
CA ARG A 85 15.00 -9.40 -3.72
C ARG A 85 14.55 -8.76 -5.04
N ARG A 86 15.46 -8.39 -5.93
CA ARG A 86 15.10 -7.81 -7.24
C ARG A 86 14.20 -8.74 -8.03
N ARG A 87 14.48 -10.05 -8.02
CA ARG A 87 13.63 -11.06 -8.67
C ARG A 87 12.25 -11.20 -8.02
N ARG A 88 12.17 -11.24 -6.69
CA ARG A 88 10.88 -11.30 -5.96
C ARG A 88 10.05 -10.02 -6.15
N ASN A 89 10.70 -8.85 -6.13
CA ASN A 89 10.05 -7.56 -6.30
C ASN A 89 9.47 -7.40 -7.71
N LEU A 90 10.23 -7.77 -8.74
CA LEU A 90 9.75 -7.72 -10.12
C LEU A 90 8.53 -8.62 -10.32
N ALA A 91 8.55 -9.84 -9.76
CA ALA A 91 7.39 -10.72 -9.81
C ALA A 91 6.18 -10.09 -9.10
N GLY A 92 6.36 -9.56 -7.88
CA GLY A 92 5.30 -8.90 -7.12
C GLY A 92 4.71 -7.67 -7.81
N GLU A 93 5.55 -6.86 -8.45
CA GLU A 93 5.14 -5.68 -9.22
C GLU A 93 4.32 -6.07 -10.46
N VAL A 94 4.80 -7.07 -11.21
CA VAL A 94 4.07 -7.63 -12.36
C VAL A 94 2.72 -8.18 -11.92
N PHE A 95 2.67 -8.95 -10.82
CA PHE A 95 1.42 -9.48 -10.28
C PHE A 95 0.48 -8.37 -9.79
N ALA A 96 0.99 -7.33 -9.13
CA ALA A 96 0.18 -6.22 -8.66
C ALA A 96 -0.45 -5.44 -9.82
N VAL A 97 0.33 -5.15 -10.87
CA VAL A 97 -0.16 -4.47 -12.07
C VAL A 97 -1.16 -5.35 -12.82
N ALA A 98 -0.88 -6.65 -12.98
CA ALA A 98 -1.80 -7.60 -13.61
C ALA A 98 -3.12 -7.71 -12.84
N SER A 99 -3.06 -7.83 -11.51
CA SER A 99 -4.23 -7.95 -10.63
C SER A 99 -5.06 -6.67 -10.64
N SER A 100 -4.41 -5.49 -10.63
CA SER A 100 -5.07 -4.20 -10.74
C SER A 100 -5.80 -4.06 -12.08
N ARG A 101 -5.16 -4.47 -13.18
CA ARG A 101 -5.78 -4.46 -14.51
C ARG A 101 -6.91 -5.49 -14.68
N ALA A 102 -6.83 -6.64 -14.00
CA ALA A 102 -7.88 -7.64 -13.99
C ALA A 102 -9.07 -7.23 -13.09
N LYS A 103 -8.85 -6.41 -12.06
CA LYS A 103 -9.92 -6.01 -11.14
C LYS A 103 -11.04 -5.23 -11.85
N SER A 104 -10.70 -4.27 -12.70
CA SER A 104 -11.72 -3.41 -13.33
C SER A 104 -12.65 -4.18 -14.29
N PRO A 105 -12.15 -5.04 -15.22
CA PRO A 105 -13.01 -5.89 -16.04
C PRO A 105 -13.86 -6.87 -15.22
N LEU A 106 -13.29 -7.46 -14.17
CA LEU A 106 -14.01 -8.38 -13.28
C LEU A 106 -15.22 -7.71 -12.62
N GLN A 107 -15.03 -6.51 -12.06
CA GLN A 107 -16.11 -5.77 -11.43
C GLN A 107 -17.19 -5.35 -12.44
N ALA A 108 -16.80 -4.98 -13.66
CA ALA A 108 -17.74 -4.64 -14.73
C ALA A 108 -18.56 -5.86 -15.18
N ALA A 109 -17.91 -7.00 -15.42
CA ALA A 109 -18.58 -8.23 -15.83
C ALA A 109 -19.60 -8.70 -14.80
N VAL A 110 -19.24 -8.67 -13.50
CA VAL A 110 -20.17 -8.99 -12.42
C VAL A 110 -21.32 -7.98 -12.36
N ALA A 111 -21.09 -6.69 -12.55
CA ALA A 111 -22.15 -5.69 -12.50
C ALA A 111 -23.16 -5.83 -13.66
N ASP A 112 -22.69 -6.23 -14.84
CA ASP A 112 -23.50 -6.34 -16.05
C ASP A 112 -24.25 -7.69 -16.13
N ASP A 113 -23.72 -8.76 -15.53
CA ASP A 113 -24.34 -10.08 -15.52
C ASP A 113 -25.29 -10.26 -14.32
N ALA A 114 -26.55 -10.65 -14.59
CA ALA A 114 -27.55 -10.86 -13.55
C ALA A 114 -27.32 -12.15 -12.74
N GLU A 115 -26.73 -13.17 -13.37
CA GLU A 115 -26.42 -14.45 -12.73
C GLU A 115 -25.26 -14.29 -11.73
N LEU A 116 -24.20 -13.58 -12.12
CA LEU A 116 -23.06 -13.32 -11.23
C LEU A 116 -23.45 -12.45 -10.02
N ARG A 117 -24.37 -11.49 -10.19
CA ARG A 117 -24.93 -10.73 -9.07
C ARG A 117 -25.70 -11.61 -8.09
N ARG A 118 -26.49 -12.57 -8.61
CA ARG A 118 -27.24 -13.52 -7.77
C ARG A 118 -26.29 -14.32 -6.87
N LEU A 119 -25.11 -14.71 -7.35
CA LEU A 119 -24.12 -15.42 -6.53
C LEU A 119 -23.67 -14.58 -5.33
N LEU A 120 -23.45 -13.28 -5.50
CA LEU A 120 -23.11 -12.38 -4.40
C LEU A 120 -24.26 -12.25 -3.38
N ASP A 121 -25.50 -12.17 -3.84
CA ASP A 121 -26.68 -12.13 -2.97
C ASP A 121 -26.83 -13.43 -2.17
N GLU A 122 -26.50 -14.58 -2.76
CA GLU A 122 -26.53 -15.88 -2.08
C GLU A 122 -25.43 -16.03 -1.03
N VAL A 123 -24.23 -15.49 -1.29
CA VAL A 123 -23.17 -15.39 -0.28
C VAL A 123 -23.61 -14.50 0.88
N GLN A 124 -24.20 -13.33 0.58
CA GLN A 124 -24.72 -12.42 1.62
C GLN A 124 -25.81 -13.08 2.48
N ALA A 125 -26.68 -13.88 1.85
CA ALA A 125 -27.71 -14.66 2.53
C ALA A 125 -27.18 -15.91 3.25
N ARG A 126 -25.86 -16.18 3.20
CA ARG A 126 -25.20 -17.40 3.72
C ARG A 126 -25.74 -18.70 3.13
N ARG A 127 -26.23 -18.65 1.89
CA ARG A 127 -26.73 -19.82 1.14
C ARG A 127 -25.66 -20.41 0.23
N LEU A 128 -24.66 -19.62 -0.15
CA LEU A 128 -23.50 -20.04 -0.93
C LEU A 128 -22.22 -19.73 -0.15
N ASP A 129 -21.28 -20.66 -0.18
CA ASP A 129 -19.95 -20.45 0.38
C ASP A 129 -19.17 -19.41 -0.45
N PRO A 130 -18.48 -18.44 0.18
CA PRO A 130 -17.74 -17.40 -0.53
C PRO A 130 -16.70 -17.91 -1.53
N LEU A 131 -15.98 -19.00 -1.22
CA LEU A 131 -14.96 -19.58 -2.11
C LEU A 131 -15.62 -20.26 -3.31
N SER A 132 -16.79 -20.86 -3.13
CA SER A 132 -17.57 -21.42 -4.24
C SER A 132 -18.06 -20.33 -5.19
N ALA A 133 -18.57 -19.22 -4.66
CA ALA A 133 -18.94 -18.07 -5.49
C ALA A 133 -17.74 -17.46 -6.24
N VAL A 134 -16.57 -17.39 -5.61
CA VAL A 134 -15.34 -16.92 -6.27
C VAL A 134 -14.98 -17.80 -7.47
N ARG A 135 -15.06 -19.13 -7.33
CA ARG A 135 -14.78 -20.05 -8.45
C ARG A 135 -15.72 -19.84 -9.62
N GLU A 136 -17.03 -19.84 -9.37
CA GLU A 136 -18.04 -19.64 -10.42
C GLU A 136 -17.87 -18.29 -11.13
N ILE A 137 -17.58 -17.22 -10.38
CA ILE A 137 -17.30 -15.90 -10.94
C ILE A 137 -16.03 -15.91 -11.81
N LEU A 138 -14.95 -16.54 -11.36
CA LEU A 138 -13.70 -16.59 -12.13
C LEU A 138 -13.80 -17.46 -13.38
N GLU A 139 -14.54 -18.57 -13.32
CA GLU A 139 -14.80 -19.45 -14.46
C GLU A 139 -15.61 -18.70 -15.54
N GLN A 140 -16.67 -18.00 -15.14
CA GLN A 140 -17.54 -17.30 -16.09
C GLN A 140 -16.90 -16.04 -16.70
N VAL A 141 -16.05 -15.33 -15.94
CA VAL A 141 -15.42 -14.07 -16.40
C VAL A 141 -14.10 -14.32 -17.14
N TYR A 142 -13.31 -15.30 -16.71
CA TYR A 142 -11.96 -15.53 -17.23
C TYR A 142 -11.74 -16.92 -17.84
N GLY A 143 -12.73 -17.83 -17.77
CA GLY A 143 -12.55 -19.21 -18.22
C GLY A 143 -11.53 -19.99 -17.39
N ILE A 144 -11.26 -19.54 -16.16
CA ILE A 144 -10.31 -20.17 -15.25
C ILE A 144 -11.08 -21.17 -14.38
N ASP A 145 -10.89 -22.46 -14.64
CA ASP A 145 -11.35 -23.55 -13.78
C ASP A 145 -10.23 -23.96 -12.82
N ASP A 146 -10.30 -23.44 -11.59
CA ASP A 146 -9.42 -23.87 -10.50
C ASP A 146 -9.92 -25.23 -9.98
N GLY A 147 -9.63 -26.31 -10.72
CA GLY A 147 -10.11 -27.70 -10.53
C GLY A 147 -9.81 -28.39 -9.18
N THR A 148 -9.88 -27.67 -8.07
CA THR A 148 -9.77 -28.15 -6.70
C THR A 148 -11.17 -28.60 -6.24
N SER A 149 -11.49 -29.86 -6.55
CA SER A 149 -12.60 -30.58 -5.91
C SER A 149 -12.36 -30.63 -4.40
N PRO A 150 -13.36 -30.38 -3.54
CA PRO A 150 -13.23 -30.59 -2.10
C PRO A 150 -13.38 -32.08 -1.81
N ASP A 151 -12.42 -32.90 -2.25
CA ASP A 151 -12.32 -34.31 -1.90
C ASP A 151 -10.91 -34.63 -1.43
N THR A 152 -10.67 -34.49 -0.12
CA THR A 152 -9.80 -35.42 0.60
C THR A 152 -10.24 -35.51 2.06
N HIS A 153 -10.82 -36.67 2.37
CA HIS A 153 -11.13 -37.34 3.64
C HIS A 153 -10.87 -36.64 4.99
#